data_AF-V8D559-F1
#
_entry.id   AF-V8D559-F1
#
_cell.length_a   1.000
_cell.length_b   1.000
_cell.length_c   1.000
_cell.angle_alpha   90.00
_cell.angle_beta   90.00
_cell.angle_gamma   90.00
#
_symmetry.space_group_name_H-M   'P 1'
#
loop_
_entity.id
_entity.type
_entity.pdbx_description
1 polymer ?
#
loop_
_entity_poly.entity_id
_entity_poly.type
_entity_poly.pdbx_seq_one_letter_code
_entity_poly.pdbx_strand_id
1 'polypeptide(L)' 'MNPEDQEQQQIEQIADKLADKHADVPTEAVAEVVEDAYRKFDGQPIRDFVPLLTERRAEEELGGNPVATPESLEESS' A
#
# COMPACT_ATOMS: atom_id res chain seq x y z
N MET A 1 -5.62 -21.70 9.40
CA MET A 1 -4.98 -20.46 8.96
C MET A 1 -4.68 -19.65 10.20
N ASN A 2 -3.43 -19.30 10.47
CA ASN A 2 -3.12 -18.37 11.55
C ASN A 2 -3.45 -16.94 11.06
N PRO A 3 -3.87 -16.00 11.93
CA PRO A 3 -4.12 -14.63 11.51
C PRO A 3 -2.87 -13.96 10.91
N GLU A 4 -1.68 -14.37 11.36
CA GLU A 4 -0.39 -13.94 10.80
C GLU A 4 -0.20 -14.40 9.33
N ASP A 5 -0.64 -15.61 8.98
CA ASP A 5 -0.58 -16.10 7.60
C ASP A 5 -1.57 -15.35 6.70
N GLN A 6 -2.71 -14.91 7.27
CA GLN A 6 -3.69 -14.11 6.53
C GLN A 6 -3.17 -12.70 6.27
N GLU A 7 -2.56 -12.08 7.28
CA GLU A 7 -1.89 -10.80 7.14
C GLU A 7 -0.82 -10.87 6.05
N GLN A 8 0.10 -11.84 6.11
CA GLN A 8 1.17 -11.99 5.14
C GLN A 8 0.64 -12.15 3.71
N GLN A 9 -0.38 -12.98 3.50
CA GLN A 9 -1.02 -13.11 2.18
C GLN A 9 -1.67 -11.81 1.69
N GLN A 10 -2.24 -11.01 2.59
CA GLN A 10 -2.77 -9.70 2.22
C GLN A 10 -1.64 -8.74 1.80
N ILE A 11 -0.49 -8.77 2.48
CA ILE A 11 0.68 -7.98 2.10
C ILE A 11 1.21 -8.39 0.71
N GLU A 12 1.28 -9.70 0.43
CA GLU A 12 1.69 -10.20 -0.89
C GLU A 12 0.73 -9.74 -1.99
N GLN A 13 -0.58 -9.84 -1.77
CA GLN A 13 -1.60 -9.35 -2.72
C GLN A 13 -1.50 -7.83 -2.97
N ILE A 14 -1.15 -7.06 -1.94
CA ILE A 14 -0.92 -5.62 -2.07
C ILE A 14 0.30 -5.37 -2.97
N ALA A 15 1.40 -6.11 -2.79
CA ALA A 15 2.60 -5.97 -3.62
C ALA A 15 2.31 -6.28 -5.10
N ASP A 16 1.59 -7.38 -5.38
CA ASP A 16 1.18 -7.73 -6.75
C ASP A 16 0.32 -6.62 -7.38
N LYS A 17 -0.69 -6.13 -6.65
CA LYS A 17 -1.59 -5.07 -7.12
C LYS A 17 -0.83 -3.77 -7.40
N LEU A 18 0.12 -3.40 -6.54
CA LEU A 18 0.92 -2.20 -6.73
C LEU A 18 1.89 -2.35 -7.89
N ALA A 19 2.45 -3.55 -8.12
CA ALA A 19 3.31 -3.81 -9.27
C ALA A 19 2.53 -3.69 -10.58
N ASP A 20 1.29 -4.18 -10.62
CA ASP A 20 0.40 -4.01 -11.77
C ASP A 20 0.03 -2.54 -11.99
N LYS A 21 -0.23 -1.78 -10.91
CA LYS A 21 -0.59 -0.35 -10.98
C LYS A 21 0.58 0.54 -11.37
N HIS A 22 1.78 0.20 -10.91
CA HIS A 22 3.03 0.93 -11.16
C HIS A 22 3.92 0.14 -12.12
N ALA A 23 3.41 -0.17 -13.32
CA ALA A 23 4.14 -0.96 -14.32
C ALA A 23 5.47 -0.33 -14.79
N ASP A 24 5.66 0.98 -14.56
CA ASP A 24 6.91 1.70 -14.81
C ASP A 24 7.98 1.45 -13.73
N VAL A 25 7.60 0.87 -12.58
CA VAL A 25 8.49 0.52 -11.46
C VAL A 25 8.75 -0.98 -11.48
N PRO A 26 10.01 -1.44 -11.31
CA PRO A 26 10.31 -2.86 -11.21
C PRO A 26 9.54 -3.53 -10.06
N THR A 27 8.96 -4.71 -10.31
CA THR A 27 8.21 -5.49 -9.30
C THR A 27 9.02 -5.72 -8.02
N GLU A 28 10.32 -5.97 -8.13
CA GLU A 28 11.22 -6.13 -6.97
C GLU A 28 11.30 -4.86 -6.11
N ALA A 29 11.34 -3.68 -6.74
CA ALA A 29 11.35 -2.42 -6.02
C ALA A 29 9.99 -2.14 -5.37
N VAL A 30 8.88 -2.50 -6.02
CA VAL A 30 7.54 -2.42 -5.40
C VAL A 30 7.44 -3.33 -4.18
N ALA A 31 7.94 -4.56 -4.28
CA ALA A 31 7.95 -5.51 -3.17
C ALA A 31 8.79 -4.98 -1.99
N GLU A 32 9.97 -4.42 -2.26
CA GLU A 32 10.83 -3.80 -1.23
C GLU A 32 10.11 -2.65 -0.52
N VAL A 33 9.44 -1.76 -1.27
CA VAL A 33 8.68 -0.63 -0.70
C VAL A 33 7.51 -1.12 0.17
N VAL A 34 6.77 -2.14 -0.26
CA VAL A 34 5.67 -2.73 0.51
C VAL A 34 6.19 -3.39 1.78
N GLU A 35 7.30 -4.14 1.69
CA GLU A 35 7.91 -4.79 2.85
C GLU A 35 8.42 -3.75 3.86
N ASP A 36 9.11 -2.70 3.41
CA ASP A 36 9.57 -1.61 4.25
C ASP A 36 8.41 -0.85 4.90
N ALA A 37 7.29 -0.66 4.19
CA ALA A 37 6.07 -0.10 4.76
C ALA A 37 5.46 -1.02 5.82
N TYR A 38 5.47 -2.33 5.61
CA TYR A 38 4.95 -3.34 6.53
C TYR A 38 5.76 -3.43 7.82
N ARG A 39 7.10 -3.46 7.72
CA ARG A 39 8.02 -3.52 8.87
C ARG A 39 7.85 -2.32 9.83
N LYS A 40 7.32 -1.18 9.37
CA LYS A 40 7.00 -0.02 10.24
C LYS A 40 5.95 -0.35 11.33
N PHE A 41 5.21 -1.45 11.17
CA PHE A 41 4.18 -1.89 12.12
C PHE A 41 4.61 -3.08 12.99
N ASP A 42 5.87 -3.50 12.91
CA ASP A 42 6.36 -4.60 13.72
C ASP A 42 6.26 -4.31 15.23
N GLY A 43 5.78 -5.30 15.98
CA GLY A 43 5.56 -5.18 17.42
C GLY A 43 4.27 -4.47 17.84
N GLN A 44 3.39 -4.10 16.89
CA GLN A 44 2.06 -3.59 17.24
C GLN A 44 1.12 -4.71 17.72
N PRO A 45 0.41 -4.55 18.85
CA PRO A 45 -0.47 -5.58 19.41
C PRO A 45 -1.80 -5.73 18.68
N ILE A 46 -2.19 -4.75 17.85
CA ILE A 46 -3.43 -4.76 17.06
C ILE A 46 -3.02 -4.55 15.60
N ARG A 47 -3.26 -5.54 14.75
CA ARG A 47 -2.79 -5.54 13.35
C ARG A 47 -3.90 -5.53 12.29
N ASP A 48 -5.16 -5.38 12.70
CA ASP A 48 -6.33 -5.41 11.78
C ASP A 48 -6.26 -4.38 10.64
N PHE A 49 -5.56 -3.26 10.87
CA PHE A 49 -5.41 -2.18 9.89
C PHE A 49 -4.02 -2.12 9.23
N VAL A 50 -3.11 -3.02 9.60
CA VAL A 50 -1.73 -3.04 9.07
C VAL A 50 -1.73 -3.22 7.55
N PRO A 51 -2.52 -4.12 6.93
CA PRO A 51 -2.57 -4.23 5.47
C PRO A 51 -2.96 -2.92 4.78
N LEU A 52 -4.00 -2.23 5.27
CA LEU A 52 -4.49 -0.99 4.69
C LEU A 52 -3.47 0.16 4.82
N LEU A 53 -2.82 0.28 5.97
CA LEU A 53 -1.82 1.32 6.21
C LEU A 53 -0.51 1.05 5.44
N THR A 54 -0.19 -0.22 5.21
CA THR A 54 0.94 -0.64 4.38
C THR A 54 0.70 -0.27 2.92
N GLU A 55 -0.45 -0.65 2.36
CA GLU A 55 -0.84 -0.30 0.99
C GLU A 55 -0.75 1.22 0.76
N ARG A 56 -1.37 2.00 1.66
CA ARG A 56 -1.36 3.46 1.55
C ARG A 56 0.06 4.04 1.55
N ARG A 57 0.93 3.57 2.46
CA ARG A 57 2.31 4.06 2.52
C ARG A 57 3.08 3.68 1.27
N ALA A 58 2.93 2.46 0.80
CA ALA A 58 3.60 2.02 -0.42
C ALA A 58 3.13 2.83 -1.65
N GLU A 59 1.84 3.14 -1.77
CA GLU A 59 1.34 4.03 -2.81
C GLU A 59 1.96 5.43 -2.74
N GLU A 60 2.05 6.02 -1.53
CA GLU A 60 2.66 7.34 -1.31
C GLU A 60 4.14 7.34 -1.69
N GLU A 61 4.90 6.30 -1.33
CA GLU A 61 6.34 6.16 -1.64
C GLU A 61 6.60 5.89 -3.13
N LEU A 62 5.73 5.14 -3.80
CA LEU A 62 5.81 4.86 -5.25
C LEU A 62 5.36 6.05 -6.11
N GLY A 63 4.99 7.19 -5.49
CA GLY A 63 4.52 8.38 -6.18
C GLY A 63 3.09 8.25 -6.72
N GLY A 64 2.36 7.23 -6.28
CA GLY A 64 0.93 7.11 -6.51
C GLY A 64 0.22 8.16 -5.68
N ASN A 65 -0.09 9.31 -6.28
CA ASN A 65 -0.97 10.28 -5.64
C ASN A 65 -2.27 9.52 -5.31
N PRO A 66 -2.64 9.34 -4.03
CA PRO A 66 -3.91 8.72 -3.72
C PRO A 66 -4.95 9.63 -4.37
N VAL A 67 -5.70 9.11 -5.34
CA VAL A 67 -6.90 9.77 -5.83
C VAL A 67 -7.89 9.78 -4.66
N ALA A 68 -7.68 10.69 -3.73
CA ALA A 68 -8.74 11.52 -3.24
C ALA A 68 -8.84 12.64 -4.29
N THR A 69 -9.67 12.46 -5.30
CA THR A 69 -10.27 13.62 -5.95
C THR A 69 -11.44 14.08 -5.08
N PRO A 70 -11.27 15.14 -4.28
CA PRO A 70 -12.33 16.09 -4.05
C PRO A 70 -11.90 17.40 -4.73
N GLU A 71 -11.84 17.42 -6.06
CA GLU A 71 -12.08 18.67 -6.78
C GLU A 71 -13.36 18.48 -7.58
N SER A 72 -14.46 18.55 -6.85
CA SER A 72 -15.69 19.07 -7.39
C SER A 72 -15.78 20.52 -6.89
N LEU A 73 -15.96 21.43 -7.85
CA LEU A 73 -16.51 22.79 -7.73
C LEU A 73 -15.52 23.92 -7.42
N GLU A 74 -15.74 25.05 -8.13
CA GLU A 74 -15.15 26.41 -7.99
C GLU A 74 -13.91 26.65 -8.88
N GLU A 75 -13.86 27.51 -9.91
CA GLU A 75 -14.67 28.67 -10.33
C GLU A 75 -14.53 28.96 -11.84
N SER A 76 -15.67 29.32 -12.44
CA SER A 76 -15.95 30.27 -13.54
C SER A 76 -14.78 30.93 -14.33
N SER A 77 -14.84 30.86 -15.67
CA SER A 77 -14.76 32.01 -16.60
C SER A 77 -15.20 31.66 -18.01
#